data_AF-A0A173L086-F1
#
_entry.id   AF-A0A173L086-F1
#
_cell.length_a   1.000
_cell.length_b   1.000
_cell.length_c   1.000
_cell.angle_alpha   90.00
_cell.angle_beta   90.00
_cell.angle_gamma   90.00
#
_symmetry.space_group_name_H-M   'P 1'
#
loop_
_entity.id
_entity.type
_entity.pdbx_description
1 polymer ?
#
loop_
_entity_poly.entity_id
_entity_poly.type
_entity_poly.pdbx_seq_one_letter_code
_entity_poly.pdbx_strand_id
1 'polypeptide(L)' 'MRTSKDADYLLQQSKQEAHKAREALCNGDSADTIYLHRENAVRYYARAMAVMRPSTALH' A
#
# COMPACT_ATOMS: atom_id res chain seq x y z
N MET A 1 -4.41 -19.03 -7.96
CA MET A 1 -4.97 -17.75 -8.43
C MET A 1 -4.78 -16.71 -7.35
N ARG A 2 -4.02 -15.64 -7.58
CA ARG A 2 -4.11 -14.45 -6.71
C ARG A 2 -5.48 -13.83 -6.95
N THR A 3 -6.24 -13.65 -5.90
CA THR A 3 -7.69 -13.34 -6.00
C THR A 3 -7.95 -11.86 -5.77
N SER A 4 -9.14 -11.39 -6.13
CA SER A 4 -9.56 -10.00 -5.83
C SER A 4 -9.42 -9.66 -4.35
N LYS A 5 -9.62 -10.64 -3.45
CA LYS A 5 -9.45 -10.50 -1.99
C LYS A 5 -8.03 -10.10 -1.59
N ASP A 6 -7.02 -10.60 -2.31
CA ASP A 6 -5.62 -10.25 -2.04
C ASP A 6 -5.33 -8.79 -2.44
N ALA A 7 -5.91 -8.35 -3.57
CA ALA A 7 -5.82 -6.96 -3.99
C ALA A 7 -6.54 -6.02 -3.01
N ASP A 8 -7.74 -6.37 -2.56
CA ASP A 8 -8.51 -5.58 -1.60
C ASP A 8 -7.78 -5.45 -0.26
N TYR A 9 -7.20 -6.55 0.24
CA TYR A 9 -6.36 -6.54 1.44
C TYR A 9 -5.16 -5.59 1.28
N LEU A 10 -4.43 -5.68 0.16
CA LEU A 10 -3.28 -4.83 -0.11
C LEU A 10 -3.68 -3.35 -0.24
N LEU A 11 -4.82 -3.05 -0.86
CA LEU A 11 -5.36 -1.68 -0.92
C LEU A 11 -5.75 -1.17 0.47
N GLN A 12 -6.35 -2.01 1.31
CA GLN A 12 -6.67 -1.64 2.69
C GLN A 12 -5.41 -1.32 3.49
N GLN A 13 -4.37 -2.16 3.40
CA GLN A 13 -3.09 -1.92 4.05
C GLN A 13 -2.43 -0.62 3.55
N SER A 14 -2.48 -0.36 2.24
CA SER A 14 -1.98 0.89 1.67
C SER A 14 -2.66 2.12 2.28
N LYS A 15 -4.00 2.10 2.39
CA LYS A 15 -4.78 3.18 3.01
C LYS A 15 -4.45 3.36 4.49
N GLN A 16 -4.27 2.26 5.21
CA GLN A 16 -3.94 2.29 6.63
C GLN A 16 -2.56 2.92 6.87
N GLU A 17 -1.57 2.57 6.06
CA GLU A 17 -0.23 3.17 6.16
C GLU A 17 -0.25 4.66 5.76
N ALA A 18 -1.04 5.04 4.75
CA ALA A 18 -1.22 6.46 4.42
C ALA A 18 -1.88 7.26 5.57
N HIS A 19 -2.83 6.64 6.29
CA HIS A 19 -3.43 7.23 7.48
C HIS A 19 -2.40 7.42 8.59
N LYS A 20 -1.62 6.39 8.91
CA LYS A 20 -0.54 6.47 9.91
C LYS A 20 0.49 7.54 9.57
N ALA A 21 0.87 7.67 8.29
CA ALA A 21 1.77 8.75 7.87
C ALA A 21 1.20 10.15 8.15
N ARG A 22 -0.12 10.32 7.99
CA ARG A 22 -0.80 11.57 8.30
C ARG A 22 -0.89 11.82 9.81
N GLU A 23 -1.19 10.78 10.59
CA GLU A 23 -1.20 10.86 12.05
C GLU A 23 0.19 11.22 12.58
N ALA A 24 1.23 10.54 12.08
CA ALA A 24 2.62 10.82 12.45
C ALA A 24 3.01 12.28 12.14
N LEU A 25 2.58 12.80 10.98
CA LEU A 25 2.78 14.21 10.65
C LEU A 25 2.04 15.15 11.62
N CYS A 26 0.79 14.85 11.94
CA CYS A 26 -0.01 15.66 12.87
C CYS A 26 0.55 15.64 14.30
N ASN A 27 1.11 14.49 14.73
CA ASN A 27 1.69 14.30 16.06
C ASN A 27 3.10 14.89 16.17
N GLY A 28 3.71 15.31 15.06
CA GLY A 28 5.09 15.80 15.04
C GLY A 28 6.13 14.70 15.24
N ASP A 29 5.80 13.46 14.84
CA ASP A 29 6.75 12.34 14.88
C ASP A 29 7.95 12.59 13.96
N SER A 30 9.00 11.79 14.13
CA SER A 30 10.21 11.92 13.33
C SER A 30 9.96 11.75 11.83
N ALA A 31 10.77 12.44 11.02
CA ALA A 31 10.71 12.36 9.57
C ALA A 31 10.85 10.91 9.06
N ASP A 32 11.66 10.09 9.73
CA ASP A 32 11.86 8.68 9.40
C ASP A 32 10.57 7.86 9.55
N THR A 33 9.79 8.10 10.61
CA THR A 33 8.51 7.43 10.85
C THR A 33 7.48 7.82 9.79
N ILE A 34 7.40 9.11 9.45
CA ILE A 34 6.50 9.61 8.40
C ILE A 34 6.88 9.01 7.05
N TYR A 35 8.18 8.97 6.74
CA TYR A 35 8.69 8.41 5.49
C TYR A 35 8.43 6.91 5.38
N LEU A 36 8.66 6.15 6.46
CA LEU A 36 8.41 4.71 6.51
C LEU A 36 6.94 4.39 6.19
N HIS A 37 6.00 5.07 6.82
CA HIS A 37 4.57 4.85 6.56
C HIS A 37 4.18 5.25 5.13
N ARG A 38 4.74 6.35 4.59
CA ARG A 38 4.54 6.71 3.18
C ARG A 38 5.09 5.66 2.22
N GLU A 39 6.29 5.16 2.47
CA GLU A 39 6.91 4.15 1.62
C GLU A 39 6.11 2.84 1.64
N ASN A 40 5.67 2.40 2.82
CA ASN A 40 4.84 1.22 2.95
C ASN A 40 3.50 1.37 2.22
N ALA A 41 2.86 2.54 2.30
CA ALA A 41 1.62 2.82 1.57
C ALA A 41 1.79 2.63 0.06
N VAL A 42 2.88 3.16 -0.51
CA VAL A 42 3.21 3.02 -1.93
C VAL A 42 3.51 1.56 -2.29
N ARG A 43 4.29 0.85 -1.46
CA ARG A 43 4.63 -0.57 -1.69
C ARG A 43 3.38 -1.45 -1.71
N TYR A 44 2.47 -1.27 -0.76
CA TYR A 44 1.22 -2.04 -0.74
C TYR A 44 0.33 -1.72 -1.95
N TYR A 45 0.24 -0.45 -2.34
CA TYR A 45 -0.51 -0.06 -3.55
C TYR A 45 0.07 -0.70 -4.82
N ALA A 46 1.40 -0.61 -5.00
CA ALA A 46 2.07 -1.21 -6.15
C ALA A 46 1.86 -2.74 -6.20
N ARG A 47 1.92 -3.41 -5.05
CA ARG A 47 1.59 -4.84 -4.95
C ARG A 47 0.13 -5.12 -5.32
N ALA A 48 -0.82 -4.32 -4.84
CA ALA A 48 -2.22 -4.47 -5.20
C ALA A 48 -2.42 -4.37 -6.73
N MET A 49 -1.81 -3.37 -7.36
CA MET A 49 -1.87 -3.20 -8.81
C MET A 49 -1.25 -4.39 -9.57
N ALA A 50 -0.15 -4.94 -9.07
CA ALA A 50 0.47 -6.13 -9.66
C ALA A 50 -0.42 -7.38 -9.53
N VAL A 51 -1.20 -7.49 -8.46
CA VAL A 51 -2.18 -8.58 -8.26
C VAL A 51 -3.40 -8.42 -9.18
N MET A 52 -3.87 -7.18 -9.36
CA MET A 52 -5.04 -6.88 -10.20
C MET A 52 -4.76 -6.99 -11.70
N ARG A 53 -3.47 -6.98 -12.11
CA ARG A 53 -3.11 -7.06 -13.52
C ARG A 53 -3.50 -8.43 -14.07
N PRO A 54 -4.32 -8.50 -15.14
CA PRO A 54 -4.59 -9.76 -15.80
C PRO A 54 -3.26 -10.34 -16.30
N SER A 55 -3.09 -11.66 -16.18
CA SER A 55 -1.91 -12.35 -16.71
C SER A 55 -1.93 -12.17 -18.22
N THR A 56 -1.10 -11.26 -18.74
CA THR A 56 -0.76 -11.19 -20.16
C THR A 56 0.18 -12.36 -20.47
N ALA A 57 -0.33 -13.58 -20.33
CA ALA A 57 0.23 -14.72 -21.03
C ALA A 57 -0.29 -14.59 -22.46
N LEU A 58 0.53 -14.00 -23.33
CA LEU A 58 0.35 -14.08 -24.77
C LEU A 58 0.31 -15.57 -25.13
N HIS A 59 -0.86 -16.06 -25.53
CA HIS A 59 -1.02 -17.29 -26.30
C HIS A 59 -1.02 -16.94 -27.78
#